data_AF-A0A392V4P0-F1
#
_entry.id   AF-A0A392V4P0-F1
#
_cell.length_a   1.000
_cell.length_b   1.000
_cell.length_c   1.000
_cell.angle_alpha   90.00
_cell.angle_beta   90.00
_cell.angle_gamma   90.00
#
_symmetry.space_group_name_H-M   'P 1'
#
loop_
_entity.id
_entity.type
_entity.pdbx_description
1 polymer ?
#
loop_
_entity_poly.entity_id
_entity_poly.type
_entity_poly.pdbx_seq_one_letter_code
_entity_poly.pdbx_strand_id
1 'polypeptide(L)' 'PAGAQVLRTGNDEIELASGANYFICIVPGHCQTGMKIFINVA' A
#
# COMPACT_ATOMS: atom_id res chain seq x y z
N PRO A 1 -5.25 -5.70 -5.59
CA PRO A 1 -5.07 -6.91 -6.43
C PRO A 1 -5.71 -8.10 -5.71
N ALA A 2 -6.10 -9.16 -6.43
CA ALA A 2 -6.60 -10.37 -5.77
C ALA A 2 -5.51 -10.91 -4.82
N GLY A 3 -5.88 -11.20 -3.56
CA GLY A 3 -4.96 -11.75 -2.56
C GLY A 3 -4.08 -10.75 -1.81
N ALA A 4 -4.16 -9.45 -2.11
CA ALA A 4 -3.47 -8.44 -1.30
C ALA A 4 -4.15 -8.28 0.07
N GLN A 5 -3.34 -8.11 1.13
CA GLN A 5 -3.85 -7.73 2.44
C GLN A 5 -4.53 -6.35 2.35
N VAL A 6 -5.76 -6.27 2.87
CA VAL A 6 -6.53 -5.01 2.92
C VAL A 6 -6.49 -4.48 4.34
N LEU A 7 -5.94 -3.28 4.48
CA LEU A 7 -5.83 -2.51 5.71
C LEU A 7 -6.87 -1.38 5.69
N ARG A 8 -7.53 -1.13 6.81
CA ARG A 8 -8.74 -0.28 6.86
C ARG A 8 -9.07 0.30 8.24
N THR A 9 -8.12 0.34 9.17
CA THR A 9 -8.36 0.92 10.50
C THR A 9 -8.25 2.44 10.49
N GLY A 10 -7.57 3.00 9.49
CA GLY A 10 -7.24 4.43 9.42
C GLY A 10 -5.99 4.80 10.24
N ASN A 11 -5.42 3.84 10.97
CA ASN A 11 -4.15 3.93 11.67
C ASN A 11 -3.45 2.56 11.59
N ASP A 12 -3.25 2.05 10.38
CA ASP A 12 -2.68 0.73 10.14
C ASP A 12 -1.16 0.77 10.28
N GLU A 13 -0.61 -0.09 11.14
CA GLU A 13 0.84 -0.29 11.31
C GLU A 13 1.32 -1.45 10.44
N ILE A 14 2.42 -1.24 9.72
CA ILE A 14 2.98 -2.22 8.78
C ILE A 14 4.50 -2.28 9.00
N GLU A 15 5.01 -3.48 9.27
CA GLU A 15 6.44 -3.74 9.23
C GLU A 15 6.90 -3.83 7.77
N LEU A 16 7.94 -3.09 7.40
CA LEU A 16 8.47 -3.09 6.04
C LEU A 16 9.41 -4.29 5.84
N ALA A 17 9.25 -4.98 4.71
CA ALA A 17 10.21 -5.99 4.29
C ALA A 17 11.46 -5.32 3.70
N SER A 18 12.60 -6.04 3.72
CA SER A 18 13.78 -5.62 2.96
C SER A 18 13.44 -5.52 1.46
N GLY A 19 13.99 -4.51 0.79
CA GLY A 19 13.73 -4.22 -0.61
C GLY A 19 12.39 -3.49 -0.85
N ALA A 20 11.71 -3.89 -1.92
CA ALA A 20 10.57 -3.18 -2.50
C ALA A 20 9.24 -3.45 -1.76
N ASN A 21 8.63 -2.38 -1.23
CA ASN A 21 7.30 -2.40 -0.61
C ASN A 21 6.35 -1.48 -1.39
N TYR A 22 5.18 -2.00 -1.78
CA TYR A 22 4.19 -1.27 -2.58
C TYR A 22 2.85 -1.19 -1.87
N PHE A 23 2.30 0.01 -1.80
CA PHE A 23 1.00 0.25 -1.16
C PHE A 23 0.13 1.10 -2.08
N ILE A 24 -1.16 0.75 -2.16
CA ILE A 24 -2.16 1.47 -2.96
C ILE A 24 -3.48 1.56 -2.19
N CYS A 25 -4.27 2.59 -2.47
CA CYS A 25 -5.69 2.57 -2.13
C CYS A 25 -6.49 1.92 -3.26
N ILE A 26 -7.35 0.96 -2.93
CA ILE A 26 -8.17 0.22 -3.90
C ILE A 26 -9.54 0.85 -4.18
N VAL A 27 -9.86 1.97 -3.53
CA VAL A 27 -11.09 2.73 -3.81
C VAL A 27 -11.05 3.17 -5.28
N PRO A 28 -12.12 2.94 -6.07
CA PRO A 28 -12.13 3.30 -7.49
C PRO A 28 -11.65 4.74 -7.73
N GLY A 29 -10.64 4.90 -8.58
CA GLY A 29 -10.06 6.19 -8.92
C GLY A 29 -8.87 6.63 -8.07
N HIS A 30 -8.76 6.20 -6.79
CA HIS A 30 -7.76 6.75 -5.87
C HIS A 30 -6.31 6.43 -6.28
N CYS A 31 -6.04 5.20 -6.72
CA CYS A 31 -4.70 4.80 -7.19
C CYS A 31 -4.31 5.55 -8.48
N GLN A 32 -5.28 5.78 -9.37
CA GLN A 32 -5.11 6.52 -10.62
C GLN A 32 -4.81 7.99 -10.35
N THR A 33 -5.41 8.56 -9.31
CA THR A 33 -5.16 9.94 -8.86
C THR A 33 -3.95 10.08 -7.93
N GLY A 34 -3.15 9.03 -7.75
CA GLY A 34 -1.86 9.11 -7.06
C GLY A 34 -1.82 8.60 -5.62
N MET A 35 -2.90 8.01 -5.10
CA MET A 35 -2.89 7.37 -3.77
C MET A 35 -2.19 6.01 -3.83
N LYS A 36 -0.88 6.06 -3.99
CA LYS A 36 0.05 4.93 -4.07
C LYS A 36 1.42 5.37 -3.60
N ILE A 37 2.13 4.49 -2.90
CA ILE A 37 3.49 4.74 -2.43
C ILE A 37 4.36 3.52 -2.69
N PHE A 38 5.65 3.79 -2.93
CA PHE A 38 6.70 2.79 -3.04
C PHE A 38 7.79 3.13 -2.03
N ILE A 39 8.22 2.13 -1.27
CA ILE A 39 9.30 2.27 -0.29
C ILE A 39 10.33 1.18 -0.56
N ASN A 40 11.59 1.57 -0.72
CA ASN A 40 12.71 0.65 -0.81
C ASN A 40 13.51 0.68 0.50
N VAL A 41 13.54 -0.44 1.22
CA VAL A 41 14.35 -0.61 2.43
C VAL A 41 15.68 -1.23 2.04
N ALA A 42 16.78 -0.52 2.31
CA ALA A 42 18.14 -0.97 2.07
C ALA A 42 18.67 -1.82 3.24
#